data_AF-A0A3D5J9E1-F1
#
_entry.id   AF-A0A3D5J9E1-F1
#
_cell.length_a   1.000
_cell.length_b   1.000
_cell.length_c   1.000
_cell.angle_alpha   90.00
_cell.angle_beta   90.00
_cell.angle_gamma   90.00
#
_symmetry.space_group_name_H-M   'P 1'
#
loop_
_entity.id
_entity.type
_entity.pdbx_description
1 polymer ?
#
loop_
_entity_poly.entity_id
_entity_poly.type
_entity_poly.pdbx_seq_one_letter_code
_entity_poly.pdbx_strand_id
1 'polypeptide(L)'
;MYFSNSFYIAKEKKWFASIKISLLGGTIPKDNPFLGSAGALPEIFTYGHRNPQGIHYNSTDGQVYIADHGPKGGDKINKLIAGKNYGWPVATCGKDYNDEKVGIGSRYSGVEKPLHYWDPSVAPSSLLIYGGENYQNWRNSWFVTTLRERTLIRFVRSENQLIEERLYRNQFGRIRKIEISPAGDLFLLTDGVRAV
;
A
#
# COMPACT_ATOMS: atom_id res chain seq x y z
N MET A 1 -23.36 10.69 -25.95
CA MET A 1 -22.34 11.06 -24.95
C MET A 1 -21.06 10.36 -25.34
N TYR A 2 -20.08 11.11 -25.86
CA TYR A 2 -18.77 10.57 -26.20
C TYR A 2 -17.94 10.46 -24.93
N PHE A 3 -17.63 9.24 -24.49
CA PHE A 3 -16.60 9.01 -23.49
C PHE A 3 -15.28 8.78 -24.23
N SER A 4 -14.43 9.81 -24.30
CA SER A 4 -13.07 9.64 -24.77
C SER A 4 -12.30 8.82 -23.73
N ASN A 5 -11.84 7.63 -24.11
CA ASN A 5 -10.84 6.87 -23.36
C ASN A 5 -9.49 7.59 -23.42
N SER A 6 -9.38 8.69 -22.69
CA SER A 6 -8.09 9.31 -22.42
C SER A 6 -7.53 8.63 -21.18
N PHE A 7 -6.82 7.52 -21.40
CA PHE A 7 -5.87 7.02 -20.40
C PHE A 7 -4.79 8.11 -20.24
N TYR A 8 -4.98 9.02 -19.29
CA TYR A 8 -3.96 9.97 -18.86
C TYR A 8 -2.91 9.21 -18.03
N ILE A 9 -2.11 8.36 -18.69
CA ILE A 9 -0.87 7.87 -18.10
C ILE A 9 0.18 8.92 -18.42
N ALA A 10 0.30 9.86 -17.48
CA ALA A 10 1.39 10.82 -17.29
C ALA A 10 2.23 11.23 -18.51
N LYS A 11 1.68 12.13 -19.35
CA LYS A 11 2.51 13.02 -20.18
C LYS A 11 2.95 14.29 -19.43
N GLU A 12 2.35 14.59 -18.28
CA GLU A 12 2.64 15.83 -17.55
C GLU A 12 2.88 15.60 -16.06
N LYS A 13 3.95 16.22 -15.57
CA LYS A 13 4.46 16.21 -14.19
C LYS A 13 3.41 16.70 -13.18
N LYS A 14 2.63 15.80 -12.58
CA LYS A 14 1.99 16.03 -11.26
C LYS A 14 1.95 14.70 -10.48
N TRP A 15 2.76 14.61 -9.42
CA TRP A 15 2.57 13.86 -8.16
C TRP A 15 1.70 12.58 -8.09
N PHE A 16 1.83 11.63 -9.02
CA PHE A 16 1.17 10.31 -8.91
C PHE A 16 2.20 9.19 -8.96
N ALA A 17 2.10 8.25 -8.03
CA ALA A 17 2.98 7.10 -7.97
C ALA A 17 2.44 5.93 -8.82
N SER A 18 3.35 5.20 -9.43
CA SER A 18 3.12 3.94 -10.12
C SER A 18 3.99 2.86 -9.50
N ILE A 19 3.49 1.63 -9.40
CA ILE A 19 4.35 0.47 -9.12
C ILE A 19 4.85 -0.07 -10.46
N LYS A 20 6.15 -0.30 -10.56
CA LYS A 20 6.83 -0.81 -11.75
C LYS A 20 7.36 -2.22 -11.48
N ILE A 21 7.47 -3.03 -12.52
CA ILE A 21 8.03 -4.38 -12.46
C ILE A 21 9.06 -4.59 -13.58
N SER A 22 10.15 -5.26 -13.23
CA SER A 22 11.17 -5.72 -14.16
C SER A 22 11.69 -7.08 -13.70
N LEU A 23 12.16 -7.88 -14.65
CA LEU A 23 12.96 -9.07 -14.37
C LEU A 23 14.33 -8.67 -13.82
N LEU A 24 15.07 -9.66 -13.32
CA LEU A 24 16.47 -9.47 -12.96
C LEU A 24 17.25 -8.96 -14.18
N GLY A 25 18.04 -7.91 -13.99
CA GLY A 25 18.75 -7.21 -15.08
C GLY A 25 17.94 -6.10 -15.76
N GLY A 26 16.73 -5.79 -15.29
CA GLY A 26 15.94 -4.63 -15.75
C GLY A 26 15.06 -4.87 -16.98
N THR A 27 15.06 -6.09 -17.53
CA THR A 27 14.22 -6.46 -18.67
C THR A 27 12.73 -6.43 -18.31
N ILE A 28 11.90 -5.90 -19.21
CA ILE A 28 10.44 -5.82 -18.99
C ILE A 28 9.78 -7.18 -19.25
N PRO A 29 8.90 -7.68 -18.36
CA PRO A 29 8.11 -8.87 -18.65
C PRO A 29 7.27 -8.70 -19.91
N LYS A 30 7.22 -9.73 -20.77
CA LYS A 30 6.51 -9.67 -22.06
C LYS A 30 4.99 -9.57 -21.90
N ASP A 31 4.48 -9.96 -20.75
CA ASP A 31 3.08 -9.95 -20.34
C ASP A 31 2.73 -8.73 -19.47
N ASN A 32 3.64 -7.75 -19.35
CA ASN A 32 3.38 -6.56 -18.54
C ASN A 32 2.23 -5.71 -19.15
N PRO A 33 1.30 -5.18 -18.36
CA PRO A 33 -0.02 -4.76 -18.85
C PRO A 33 0.02 -3.49 -19.69
N PHE A 34 1.09 -2.70 -19.59
CA PHE A 34 1.28 -1.47 -20.36
C PHE A 34 2.35 -1.61 -21.45
N LEU A 35 2.84 -2.82 -21.72
CA LEU A 35 3.76 -3.06 -22.83
C LEU A 35 3.08 -2.70 -24.16
N GLY A 36 3.70 -1.81 -24.93
CA GLY A 36 3.16 -1.34 -26.22
C GLY A 36 2.02 -0.31 -26.10
N SER A 37 1.64 0.12 -24.89
CA SER A 37 0.62 1.14 -24.71
C SER A 37 1.18 2.54 -25.02
N ALA A 38 0.60 3.20 -26.01
CA ALA A 38 1.01 4.55 -26.41
C ALA A 38 0.90 5.54 -25.23
N GLY A 39 2.01 6.18 -24.88
CA GLY A 39 2.07 7.16 -23.80
C GLY A 39 2.26 6.58 -22.39
N ALA A 40 2.26 5.26 -22.21
CA ALA A 40 2.58 4.62 -20.94
C ALA A 40 4.05 4.13 -20.92
N LEU A 41 4.66 4.17 -19.74
CA LEU A 41 5.95 3.52 -19.54
C LEU A 41 5.75 2.00 -19.48
N PRO A 42 6.55 1.20 -20.23
CA PRO A 42 6.35 -0.23 -20.35
C PRO A 42 6.61 -0.99 -19.04
N GLU A 43 7.32 -0.41 -18.07
CA GLU A 43 7.59 -0.98 -16.75
C GLU A 43 6.37 -0.93 -15.81
N ILE A 44 5.37 -0.08 -16.10
CA ILE A 44 4.26 0.13 -15.16
C ILE A 44 3.52 -1.20 -14.96
N PHE A 45 3.28 -1.57 -13.72
CA PHE A 45 2.45 -2.71 -13.33
C PHE A 45 1.07 -2.24 -12.87
N THR A 46 1.05 -1.21 -12.03
CA THR A 46 -0.18 -0.56 -11.53
C THR A 46 0.02 0.95 -11.36
N TYR A 47 -1.07 1.70 -11.33
CA TYR A 47 -1.05 3.16 -11.25
C TYR A 47 -2.14 3.71 -10.33
N GLY A 48 -2.12 5.02 -10.08
CA GLY A 48 -3.09 5.67 -9.20
C GLY A 48 -2.78 5.49 -7.71
N HIS A 49 -1.50 5.38 -7.36
CA HIS A 49 -1.03 5.36 -5.98
C HIS A 49 -0.59 6.77 -5.55
N ARG A 50 -0.60 7.04 -4.24
CA ARG A 50 -0.19 8.36 -3.72
C ARG A 50 1.27 8.34 -3.28
N ASN A 51 1.55 7.58 -2.23
CA ASN A 51 2.86 7.44 -1.60
C ASN A 51 2.97 6.05 -0.94
N PRO A 52 3.13 4.99 -1.77
CA PRO A 52 3.34 3.63 -1.27
C PRO A 52 4.64 3.54 -0.49
N GLN A 53 4.58 2.99 0.73
CA GLN A 53 5.74 2.83 1.62
C GLN A 53 6.02 1.34 1.88
N GLY A 54 4.99 0.59 2.32
CA GLY A 54 5.10 -0.85 2.54
C GLY A 54 4.80 -1.64 1.29
N ILE A 55 5.56 -2.70 1.04
CA ILE A 55 5.30 -3.69 0.00
C ILE A 55 5.68 -5.08 0.51
N HIS A 56 4.84 -6.08 0.24
CA HIS A 56 5.08 -7.46 0.66
C HIS A 56 4.58 -8.43 -0.39
N TYR A 57 5.43 -9.38 -0.79
CA TYR A 57 5.03 -10.54 -1.60
C TYR A 57 4.68 -11.69 -0.67
N ASN A 58 3.45 -12.19 -0.78
CA ASN A 58 3.00 -13.35 -0.05
C ASN A 58 3.15 -14.61 -0.92
N SER A 59 4.09 -15.46 -0.57
CA SER A 59 4.33 -16.71 -1.30
C SER A 59 3.17 -17.71 -1.21
N THR A 60 2.29 -17.58 -0.20
CA THR A 60 1.18 -18.53 0.01
C THR A 60 0.06 -18.36 -1.03
N ASP A 61 -0.20 -17.13 -1.47
CA ASP A 61 -1.24 -16.82 -2.46
C ASP A 61 -0.67 -16.23 -3.77
N GLY A 62 0.65 -16.05 -3.85
CA GLY A 62 1.36 -15.47 -4.99
C GLY A 62 1.01 -14.00 -5.22
N GLN A 63 0.48 -13.29 -4.22
CA GLN A 63 0.02 -11.91 -4.37
C GLN A 63 1.03 -10.91 -3.79
N VAL A 64 1.01 -9.69 -4.33
CA VAL A 64 1.73 -8.55 -3.77
C VAL A 64 0.75 -7.61 -3.12
N TYR A 65 1.09 -7.17 -1.91
CA TYR A 65 0.31 -6.22 -1.14
C TYR A 65 1.14 -4.97 -0.88
N ILE A 66 0.48 -3.81 -0.82
CA ILE A 66 1.12 -2.54 -0.49
C ILE A 66 0.37 -1.80 0.60
N ALA A 67 1.10 -0.99 1.35
CA ALA A 67 0.55 0.03 2.23
C ALA A 67 0.89 1.42 1.68
N ASP A 68 -0.14 2.25 1.46
CA ASP A 68 -0.05 3.54 0.80
C ASP A 68 -0.57 4.66 1.72
N HIS A 69 0.21 5.73 1.86
CA HIS A 69 -0.18 6.93 2.60
C HIS A 69 -1.22 7.75 1.83
N GLY A 70 -2.38 7.97 2.45
CA GLY A 70 -3.37 8.95 2.04
C GLY A 70 -2.96 10.39 2.38
N PRO A 71 -3.79 11.39 2.01
CA PRO A 71 -3.62 12.78 2.43
C PRO A 71 -4.00 12.94 3.93
N LYS A 72 -4.90 13.86 4.30
CA LYS A 72 -5.46 13.90 5.65
C LYS A 72 -6.49 12.77 5.79
N GLY A 73 -6.01 11.62 6.27
CA GLY A 73 -6.78 10.36 6.24
C GLY A 73 -6.64 9.64 4.90
N GLY A 74 -7.30 8.48 4.77
CA GLY A 74 -7.34 7.72 3.53
C GLY A 74 -6.09 6.89 3.22
N ASP A 75 -5.31 6.54 4.25
CA ASP A 75 -4.27 5.50 4.12
C ASP A 75 -4.92 4.18 3.72
N LYS A 76 -4.22 3.35 2.95
CA LYS A 76 -4.80 2.12 2.38
C LYS A 76 -3.85 0.94 2.45
N ILE A 77 -4.41 -0.25 2.58
CA ILE A 77 -3.78 -1.51 2.15
C ILE A 77 -4.43 -1.95 0.85
N ASN A 78 -3.61 -2.23 -0.17
CA ASN A 78 -4.07 -2.70 -1.46
C ASN A 78 -3.44 -4.04 -1.83
N LYS A 79 -4.21 -4.91 -2.49
CA LYS A 79 -3.66 -6.02 -3.29
C LYS A 79 -3.33 -5.48 -4.67
N LEU A 80 -2.12 -5.70 -5.17
CA LEU A 80 -1.72 -5.31 -6.51
C LEU A 80 -2.28 -6.27 -7.56
N ILE A 81 -2.99 -5.73 -8.55
CA ILE A 81 -3.57 -6.47 -9.68
C ILE A 81 -3.07 -5.80 -10.95
N ALA A 82 -2.44 -6.56 -11.86
CA ALA A 82 -1.85 -6.04 -13.09
C ALA A 82 -2.81 -5.13 -13.87
N GLY A 83 -2.32 -3.97 -14.28
CA GLY A 83 -3.04 -3.01 -15.13
C GLY A 83 -4.06 -2.15 -14.39
N LYS A 84 -4.26 -2.36 -13.08
CA LYS A 84 -5.31 -1.69 -12.33
C LYS A 84 -4.93 -0.31 -11.80
N ASN A 85 -5.98 0.51 -11.60
CA ASN A 85 -5.96 1.86 -11.08
C ASN A 85 -6.38 1.91 -9.61
N TYR A 86 -5.59 2.52 -8.75
CA TYR A 86 -5.85 2.67 -7.31
C TYR A 86 -6.43 4.04 -6.92
N GLY A 87 -6.71 4.86 -7.92
CA GLY A 87 -7.61 6.01 -7.83
C GLY A 87 -6.92 7.36 -7.63
N TRP A 88 -5.74 7.44 -7.02
CA TRP A 88 -5.11 8.73 -6.73
C TRP A 88 -4.73 9.49 -8.02
N PRO A 89 -5.01 10.81 -8.11
CA PRO A 89 -5.64 11.69 -7.11
C PRO A 89 -7.16 11.83 -7.32
N VAL A 90 -7.71 11.18 -8.33
CA VAL A 90 -9.13 11.30 -8.73
C VAL A 90 -10.04 10.78 -7.63
N ALA A 91 -9.64 9.69 -6.96
CA ALA A 91 -10.41 9.06 -5.90
C ALA A 91 -9.56 8.76 -4.66
N THR A 92 -10.06 9.16 -3.49
CA THR A 92 -9.46 8.89 -2.18
C THR A 92 -10.50 8.86 -1.07
N CYS A 93 -10.22 8.13 0.01
CA CYS A 93 -11.02 8.15 1.23
C CYS A 93 -10.62 9.30 2.17
N GLY A 94 -9.50 9.97 1.91
CA GLY A 94 -9.04 11.12 2.68
C GLY A 94 -9.47 12.45 2.06
N LYS A 95 -9.09 13.53 2.74
CA LYS A 95 -9.29 14.91 2.29
C LYS A 95 -7.96 15.66 2.24
N ASP A 96 -7.97 16.84 1.64
CA ASP A 96 -6.81 17.72 1.66
C ASP A 96 -6.56 18.19 3.11
N TYR A 97 -5.34 18.64 3.40
CA TYR A 97 -4.95 19.11 4.73
C TYR A 97 -5.69 20.37 5.16
N ASN A 98 -6.21 21.16 4.21
CA ASN A 98 -7.12 22.29 4.43
C ASN A 98 -8.61 21.86 4.60
N ASP A 99 -8.88 20.56 4.72
CA ASP A 99 -10.20 19.94 4.85
C ASP A 99 -11.09 19.92 3.58
N GLU A 100 -10.57 20.36 2.43
CA GLU A 100 -11.28 20.28 1.15
C GLU A 100 -11.28 18.85 0.57
N LYS A 101 -12.23 18.58 -0.34
CA LYS A 101 -12.28 17.30 -1.05
C LYS A 101 -11.11 17.20 -2.03
N VAL A 102 -10.46 16.03 -2.07
CA VAL A 102 -9.51 15.69 -3.13
C VAL A 102 -10.23 14.90 -4.22
N GLY A 103 -10.07 15.35 -5.47
CA GLY A 103 -10.70 14.71 -6.62
C GLY A 103 -12.22 14.69 -6.50
N ILE A 104 -12.84 13.58 -6.87
CA ILE A 104 -14.30 13.41 -6.90
C ILE A 104 -14.84 12.58 -5.72
N GLY A 105 -13.97 12.18 -4.77
CA GLY A 105 -14.34 11.43 -3.57
C GLY A 105 -13.90 9.96 -3.56
N SER A 106 -14.52 9.12 -2.72
CA SER A 106 -14.03 7.76 -2.43
C SER A 106 -14.57 6.65 -3.33
N ARG A 107 -15.50 6.96 -4.24
CA ARG A 107 -16.10 5.98 -5.15
C ARG A 107 -16.06 6.49 -6.58
N TYR A 108 -15.45 5.70 -7.46
CA TYR A 108 -15.39 5.97 -8.88
C TYR A 108 -15.31 4.67 -9.67
N SER A 109 -15.91 4.64 -10.87
CA SER A 109 -15.87 3.46 -11.73
C SER A 109 -14.44 3.22 -12.25
N GLY A 110 -14.00 1.96 -12.27
CA GLY A 110 -12.66 1.59 -12.75
C GLY A 110 -11.52 1.80 -11.75
N VAL A 111 -11.82 2.09 -10.48
CA VAL A 111 -10.84 2.16 -9.39
C VAL A 111 -10.97 0.93 -8.49
N GLU A 112 -9.84 0.32 -8.18
CA GLU A 112 -9.79 -0.84 -7.29
C GLU A 112 -10.07 -0.44 -5.85
N LYS A 113 -10.90 -1.25 -5.19
CA LYS A 113 -11.25 -1.05 -3.79
C LYS A 113 -10.08 -1.50 -2.91
N PRO A 114 -9.65 -0.70 -1.91
CA PRO A 114 -8.64 -1.15 -0.97
C PRO A 114 -9.15 -2.31 -0.12
N LEU A 115 -8.24 -3.17 0.34
CA LEU A 115 -8.54 -4.22 1.31
C LEU A 115 -8.93 -3.62 2.65
N HIS A 116 -8.25 -2.54 3.03
CA HIS A 116 -8.49 -1.80 4.25
C HIS A 116 -8.09 -0.33 4.05
N TYR A 117 -8.74 0.58 4.78
CA TYR A 117 -8.35 1.98 4.78
C TYR A 117 -8.51 2.58 6.18
N TRP A 118 -7.67 3.58 6.49
CA TRP A 118 -7.74 4.30 7.75
C TRP A 118 -8.13 5.76 7.53
N ASP A 119 -9.12 6.22 8.29
CA ASP A 119 -9.44 7.62 8.51
C ASP A 119 -9.82 7.80 9.99
N PRO A 120 -8.97 8.45 10.81
CA PRO A 120 -7.79 9.24 10.44
C PRO A 120 -6.58 8.40 10.00
N SER A 121 -5.63 9.06 9.31
CA SER A 121 -4.38 8.44 8.82
C SER A 121 -3.50 7.95 9.97
N VAL A 122 -2.94 6.74 9.81
CA VAL A 122 -1.97 6.10 10.73
C VAL A 122 -0.52 6.24 10.24
N ALA A 123 -0.34 6.66 8.98
CA ALA A 123 0.92 6.76 8.24
C ALA A 123 1.67 5.42 8.21
N PRO A 124 1.17 4.42 7.46
CA PRO A 124 1.76 3.07 7.42
C PRO A 124 3.07 3.05 6.63
N SER A 125 4.13 2.48 7.22
CA SER A 125 5.50 2.55 6.66
C SER A 125 6.03 1.22 6.12
N SER A 126 5.66 0.09 6.72
CA SER A 126 6.04 -1.25 6.28
C SER A 126 4.89 -2.22 6.50
N LEU A 127 4.83 -3.25 5.65
CA LEU A 127 3.82 -4.30 5.64
C LEU A 127 4.54 -5.66 5.62
N LEU A 128 4.10 -6.58 6.48
CA LEU A 128 4.61 -7.96 6.53
C LEU A 128 3.45 -8.91 6.77
N ILE A 129 3.42 -10.04 6.05
CA ILE A 129 2.53 -11.16 6.38
C ILE A 129 3.40 -12.24 7.02
N TYR A 130 3.08 -12.60 8.27
CA TYR A 130 3.93 -13.49 9.04
C TYR A 130 3.79 -14.95 8.59
N GLY A 131 4.88 -15.50 8.07
CA GLY A 131 5.01 -16.90 7.66
C GLY A 131 6.05 -17.71 8.44
N GLY A 132 6.59 -17.18 9.54
CA GLY A 132 7.62 -17.85 10.34
C GLY A 132 7.07 -18.95 11.25
N GLU A 133 7.97 -19.75 11.80
CA GLU A 133 7.63 -20.92 12.62
C GLU A 133 7.75 -20.67 14.13
N ASN A 134 8.55 -19.69 14.56
CA ASN A 134 8.75 -19.39 16.00
C ASN A 134 7.47 -18.95 16.72
N TYR A 135 6.53 -18.27 16.03
CA TYR A 135 5.30 -17.76 16.63
C TYR A 135 4.05 -18.30 15.91
N GLN A 136 3.68 -19.54 16.22
CA GLN A 136 2.57 -20.25 15.56
C GLN A 136 1.22 -19.51 15.65
N ASN A 137 0.95 -18.87 16.78
CA ASN A 137 -0.26 -18.05 16.98
C ASN A 137 -0.30 -16.79 16.11
N TRP A 138 0.82 -16.42 15.48
CA TRP A 138 0.95 -15.25 14.61
C TRP A 138 0.97 -15.62 13.13
N ARG A 139 0.94 -16.91 12.78
CA ARG A 139 0.88 -17.38 11.40
C ARG A 139 -0.27 -16.72 10.63
N ASN A 140 0.02 -16.25 9.41
CA ASN A 140 -0.89 -15.51 8.53
C ASN A 140 -1.37 -14.15 9.05
N SER A 141 -0.83 -13.67 10.18
CA SER A 141 -1.15 -12.32 10.66
C SER A 141 -0.45 -11.29 9.81
N TRP A 142 -1.15 -10.19 9.52
CA TRP A 142 -0.57 -9.08 8.80
C TRP A 142 -0.11 -8.04 9.80
N PHE A 143 1.08 -7.52 9.60
CA PHE A 143 1.69 -6.52 10.45
C PHE A 143 1.93 -5.26 9.63
N VAL A 144 1.45 -4.13 10.15
CA VAL A 144 1.65 -2.81 9.57
C VAL A 144 2.31 -1.93 10.63
N THR A 145 3.48 -1.42 10.31
CA THR A 145 4.16 -0.44 11.17
C THR A 145 3.64 0.96 10.87
N THR A 146 3.54 1.79 11.89
CA THR A 146 2.95 3.13 11.76
C THR A 146 3.88 4.22 12.27
N LEU A 147 3.91 5.32 11.53
CA LEU A 147 4.70 6.50 11.84
C LEU A 147 3.90 7.46 12.71
N ARG A 148 2.67 7.79 12.30
CA ARG A 148 1.84 8.77 12.99
C ARG A 148 1.20 8.19 14.24
N GLU A 149 0.66 6.97 14.15
CA GLU A 149 0.01 6.31 15.29
C GLU A 149 1.00 5.69 16.29
N ARG A 150 2.28 5.50 15.91
CA ARG A 150 3.35 5.01 16.78
C ARG A 150 3.03 3.65 17.43
N THR A 151 2.49 2.75 16.62
CA THR A 151 2.05 1.41 17.02
C THR A 151 2.40 0.39 15.94
N LEU A 152 2.48 -0.89 16.31
CA LEU A 152 2.43 -1.99 15.37
C LEU A 152 0.97 -2.44 15.26
N ILE A 153 0.38 -2.31 14.08
CA ILE A 153 -0.97 -2.82 13.81
C ILE A 153 -0.85 -4.28 13.38
N ARG A 154 -1.62 -5.16 14.01
CA ARG A 154 -1.75 -6.56 13.64
C ARG A 154 -3.17 -6.80 13.14
N PHE A 155 -3.30 -7.41 11.97
CA PHE A 155 -4.57 -7.93 11.48
C PHE A 155 -4.61 -9.45 11.63
N VAL A 156 -5.63 -9.93 12.34
CA VAL A 156 -5.93 -11.34 12.48
C VAL A 156 -7.17 -11.64 11.64
N ARG A 157 -7.09 -12.68 10.82
CA ARG A 157 -8.24 -13.17 10.07
C ARG A 157 -9.02 -14.11 10.96
N SER A 158 -10.25 -13.73 11.32
CA SER A 158 -11.17 -14.54 12.13
C SER A 158 -12.41 -14.84 11.30
N GLU A 159 -12.54 -16.07 10.80
CA GLU A 159 -13.66 -16.56 9.98
C GLU A 159 -14.04 -15.64 8.80
N ASN A 160 -14.86 -14.60 9.06
CA ASN A 160 -15.35 -13.63 8.09
C ASN A 160 -14.93 -12.18 8.36
N GLN A 161 -14.11 -11.92 9.38
CA GLN A 161 -13.72 -10.57 9.80
C GLN A 161 -12.20 -10.41 9.89
N LEU A 162 -11.75 -9.21 9.51
CA LEU A 162 -10.39 -8.75 9.73
C LEU A 162 -10.39 -8.02 11.08
N ILE A 163 -9.85 -8.63 12.12
CA ILE A 163 -9.74 -8.02 13.44
C ILE A 163 -8.42 -7.26 13.50
N GLU A 164 -8.49 -5.99 13.87
CA GLU A 164 -7.32 -5.12 13.99
C GLU A 164 -6.94 -4.90 15.45
N GLU A 165 -5.69 -5.19 15.79
CA GLU A 165 -5.12 -5.04 17.12
C GLU A 165 -3.95 -4.04 17.09
N ARG A 166 -3.90 -3.11 18.06
CA ARG A 166 -2.74 -2.21 18.23
C ARG A 166 -1.79 -2.77 19.28
N LEU A 167 -0.61 -3.16 18.84
CA LEU A 167 0.48 -3.64 19.68
C LEU A 167 1.49 -2.52 19.94
N TYR A 168 2.05 -2.50 21.16
CA TYR A 168 3.17 -1.63 21.55
C TYR A 168 2.94 -0.13 21.36
N ARG A 169 1.68 0.31 21.48
CA ARG A 169 1.31 1.71 21.23
C ARG A 169 2.15 2.67 22.08
N ASN A 170 2.79 3.63 21.43
CA ASN A 170 3.68 4.64 22.00
C ASN A 170 4.91 4.11 22.77
N GLN A 171 5.23 2.82 22.71
CA GLN A 171 6.37 2.25 23.44
C GLN A 171 7.70 2.50 22.72
N PHE A 172 7.70 2.48 21.38
CA PHE A 172 8.93 2.57 20.56
C PHE A 172 9.01 3.84 19.70
N GLY A 173 8.02 4.73 19.80
CA GLY A 173 7.90 5.89 18.93
C GLY A 173 7.45 5.51 17.51
N ARG A 174 7.98 6.21 16.50
CA ARG A 174 7.64 6.00 15.09
C ARG A 174 8.27 4.70 14.60
N ILE A 175 7.47 3.71 14.21
CA ILE A 175 7.97 2.42 13.74
C ILE A 175 8.04 2.46 12.21
N ARG A 176 9.25 2.29 11.66
CA ARG A 176 9.56 2.45 10.24
C ARG A 176 9.46 1.16 9.45
N LYS A 177 9.98 0.09 10.04
CA LYS A 177 10.16 -1.16 9.31
C LYS A 177 9.94 -2.35 10.23
N ILE A 178 9.37 -3.39 9.66
CA ILE A 178 9.30 -4.72 10.26
C ILE A 178 9.92 -5.72 9.28
N GLU A 179 10.71 -6.66 9.80
CA GLU A 179 11.28 -7.77 9.03
C GLU A 179 11.20 -9.06 9.84
N ILE A 180 11.30 -10.18 9.14
CA ILE A 180 11.31 -11.51 9.73
C ILE A 180 12.64 -12.23 9.45
N SER A 181 13.23 -12.87 10.45
CA SER A 181 14.40 -13.73 10.25
C SER A 181 14.02 -15.06 9.61
N PRO A 182 14.98 -15.83 9.05
CA PRO A 182 14.72 -17.21 8.60
C PRO A 182 14.18 -18.13 9.71
N ALA A 183 14.54 -17.88 10.97
CA ALA A 183 14.00 -18.63 12.12
C ALA A 183 12.55 -18.21 12.46
N GLY A 184 12.10 -17.03 12.03
CA GLY A 184 10.75 -16.52 12.29
C GLY A 184 10.68 -15.46 13.39
N ASP A 185 11.81 -14.89 13.83
CA ASP A 185 11.83 -13.77 14.76
C ASP A 185 11.48 -12.46 14.06
N LEU A 186 10.78 -11.56 14.76
CA LEU A 186 10.38 -10.25 14.22
C LEU A 186 11.33 -9.15 14.71
N PHE A 187 11.81 -8.34 13.76
CA PHE A 187 12.68 -7.20 14.01
C PHE A 187 11.95 -5.91 13.65
N LEU A 188 12.02 -4.92 14.55
CA LEU A 188 11.43 -3.59 14.34
C LEU A 188 12.53 -2.54 14.24
N LEU A 189 12.42 -1.67 13.23
CA LEU A 189 13.23 -0.45 13.09
C LEU A 189 12.38 0.77 13.44
N THR A 190 12.93 1.69 14.21
CA THR A 190 12.28 2.97 14.56
C THR A 190 12.99 4.13 13.88
N ASP A 191 12.28 5.25 13.63
CA ASP A 191 12.90 6.48 13.08
C ASP A 191 13.81 7.19 14.13
N GLY A 192 13.91 6.68 15.35
CA GLY A 192 14.65 7.29 16.45
C GLY A 192 13.93 8.47 17.14
N VAL A 193 14.52 8.96 18.23
CA VAL A 193 13.88 9.93 19.14
C VAL A 193 13.80 11.38 18.61
N ARG A 194 14.48 11.68 17.49
CA ARG A 194 14.53 13.03 16.89
C ARG A 194 13.68 13.18 15.63
N ALA A 195 13.05 12.09 15.16
CA ALA A 195 12.20 12.15 13.98
C ALA A 195 10.82 12.71 14.34
N VAL A 196 10.40 13.74 13.60
CA VAL A 196 9.05 14.34 13.65
C VAL A 196 8.13 13.68 12.63
#